data_AF-A0A517TWA5-F1
#
_entry.id   AF-A0A517TWA5-F1
#
_cell.length_a   1.000
_cell.length_b   1.000
_cell.length_c   1.000
_cell.angle_alpha   90.00
_cell.angle_beta   90.00
_cell.angle_gamma   90.00
#
_symmetry.space_group_name_H-M   'P 1'
#
loop_
_entity.id
_entity.type
_entity.pdbx_description
1 polymer ?
#
loop_
_entity_poly.entity_id
_entity_poly.type
_entity_poly.pdbx_seq_one_letter_code
_entity_poly.pdbx_strand_id
1 'polypeptide(L)'
;MADKSKRRRGSVLFMVLVVVALLTLGTATYLELMQNERQAVRHHGRGLQAGRLAESGVEYARALMSLTPSELLQSGGLASNPTSMQAIVVDDEGDEFDRGRFSIISPAQVDGVYSGYRFGLENESAKLNVNTLLAEGAEEQAQTRLMALPGMTVEIADAILDWLDADASPRTNGGEADAYAQAMPPYEPRNGPIADLDELLLVRGVTPELLYGIDQNRNLLIDAAESPRGMLLEIDNADGLLNRGWSAYLTTTSVEAMQPAAAAASGASTSAGATTLDLNGQNLQTLYNSLKGTIGDDKAKFLIVYRQYGPLQNQQQQGGAGVAGRAGGANAAGAANAGNANAGGGAGGQQGIQQIQDIQAIQDTGGLNNQQGGTPNGSGQQPGGAGGQGQNQNQTPIEIEAAGIMLKYEQQGQTQINSPLDLVGARVQIPAADSNPPQNVDSPWGADVNSYRELLKLYDAAAPPAGVRRVAGRVNLNAASRVVLGSIPGLPAAAVGKIVSRREVEPDLNGTDQRHPVWLLIEGIVTIDEMRQLERYVTSGGDAFSGQAVGFFDAGPAAARQEFVVDRSGTTPHVRLQRDLSPLGRGYSTLSLGVESSDAP
;
A
#
# COMPACT_ATOMS: atom_id res chain seq x y z
N MET A 1 -93.20 -73.48 -10.13
CA MET A 1 -92.23 -72.81 -11.03
C MET A 1 -91.56 -71.70 -10.23
N ALA A 2 -90.28 -71.89 -9.94
CA ALA A 2 -89.48 -70.98 -9.13
C ALA A 2 -88.79 -69.95 -10.04
N ASP A 3 -88.99 -68.67 -9.77
CA ASP A 3 -88.11 -67.61 -10.28
C ASP A 3 -87.50 -66.89 -9.07
N LYS A 4 -86.21 -67.15 -8.82
CA LYS A 4 -85.41 -66.55 -7.75
C LYS A 4 -84.80 -65.26 -8.30
N SER A 5 -85.36 -64.11 -7.94
CA SER A 5 -84.74 -62.82 -8.25
C SER A 5 -83.43 -62.66 -7.47
N LYS A 6 -82.30 -62.60 -8.19
CA LYS A 6 -81.00 -62.22 -7.63
C LYS A 6 -81.03 -60.72 -7.27
N ARG A 7 -81.17 -60.38 -5.99
CA ARG A 7 -80.81 -59.03 -5.49
C ARG A 7 -79.31 -58.83 -5.69
N ARG A 8 -78.90 -58.07 -6.71
CA ARG A 8 -77.52 -57.58 -6.87
C ARG A 8 -77.29 -56.47 -5.82
N ARG A 9 -76.30 -56.68 -4.96
CA ARG A 9 -75.91 -55.76 -3.87
C ARG A 9 -75.20 -54.53 -4.47
N GLY A 10 -75.60 -53.32 -4.08
CA GLY A 10 -75.01 -52.04 -4.50
C GLY A 10 -73.60 -51.72 -3.95
N SER A 11 -72.78 -52.73 -3.65
CA SER A 11 -71.43 -52.56 -3.08
C SER A 11 -70.35 -52.22 -4.12
N VAL A 12 -70.60 -52.48 -5.40
CA VAL A 12 -69.64 -52.26 -6.49
C VAL A 12 -69.35 -50.78 -6.70
N LEU A 13 -70.37 -49.91 -6.60
CA LEU A 13 -70.20 -48.46 -6.79
C LEU A 13 -69.29 -47.86 -5.71
N PHE A 14 -69.46 -48.26 -4.45
CA PHE A 14 -68.60 -47.83 -3.35
C PHE A 14 -67.15 -48.29 -3.53
N MET A 15 -66.95 -49.55 -3.95
CA MET A 15 -65.61 -50.07 -4.22
C MET A 15 -64.93 -49.30 -5.36
N VAL A 16 -65.65 -49.02 -6.45
CA VAL A 16 -65.14 -48.23 -7.58
C VAL A 16 -64.82 -46.81 -7.15
N LEU A 17 -65.66 -46.15 -6.36
CA LEU A 17 -65.42 -44.78 -5.89
C LEU A 17 -64.18 -44.71 -5.00
N VAL A 18 -64.00 -45.67 -4.09
CA VAL A 18 -62.79 -45.76 -3.24
C VAL A 18 -61.54 -46.01 -4.10
N VAL A 19 -61.60 -46.92 -5.07
CA VAL A 19 -60.48 -47.18 -5.97
C VAL A 19 -60.15 -45.93 -6.80
N VAL A 20 -61.15 -45.24 -7.35
CA VAL A 20 -60.95 -43.99 -8.08
C VAL A 20 -60.34 -42.91 -7.18
N ALA A 21 -60.86 -42.73 -5.96
CA ALA A 21 -60.32 -41.75 -5.00
C ALA A 21 -58.85 -42.04 -4.64
N LEU A 22 -58.49 -43.32 -4.40
CA LEU A 22 -57.12 -43.73 -4.14
C LEU A 22 -56.20 -43.52 -5.35
N LEU A 23 -56.69 -43.83 -6.57
CA LEU A 23 -55.96 -43.57 -7.80
C LEU A 23 -55.75 -42.07 -8.02
N THR A 24 -56.78 -41.23 -7.81
CA THR A 24 -56.67 -39.78 -7.94
C THR A 24 -55.65 -39.22 -6.94
N LEU A 25 -55.68 -39.67 -5.68
CA LEU A 25 -54.70 -39.27 -4.67
C LEU A 25 -53.28 -39.74 -5.04
N GLY A 26 -53.13 -40.97 -5.52
CA GLY A 26 -51.86 -41.50 -6.03
C GLY A 26 -51.31 -40.68 -7.20
N THR A 27 -52.17 -40.31 -8.16
CA THR A 27 -51.76 -39.46 -9.29
C THR A 27 -51.42 -38.04 -8.88
N ALA A 28 -52.15 -37.46 -7.91
CA ALA A 28 -51.88 -36.10 -7.41
C ALA A 28 -50.54 -36.05 -6.68
N THR A 29 -50.29 -36.98 -5.75
CA THR A 29 -49.01 -37.07 -5.03
C THR A 29 -47.82 -37.31 -5.96
N TYR A 30 -47.98 -38.16 -6.99
CA TYR A 30 -46.95 -38.37 -8.01
C TYR A 30 -46.69 -37.09 -8.83
N LEU A 31 -47.74 -36.35 -9.20
CA LEU A 31 -47.60 -35.10 -9.95
C LEU A 31 -46.86 -34.04 -9.13
N GLU A 32 -47.20 -33.88 -7.84
CA GLU A 32 -46.50 -32.96 -6.94
C GLU A 32 -45.01 -33.33 -6.79
N LEU A 33 -44.70 -34.62 -6.60
CA LEU A 33 -43.33 -35.10 -6.53
C LEU A 33 -42.56 -34.79 -7.82
N MET A 34 -43.16 -35.03 -8.99
CA MET A 34 -42.53 -34.75 -10.28
C MET A 34 -42.38 -33.26 -10.56
N GLN A 35 -43.30 -32.42 -10.10
CA GLN A 35 -43.16 -30.97 -10.20
C GLN A 35 -42.02 -30.46 -9.32
N ASN A 36 -41.93 -30.94 -8.08
CA ASN A 36 -40.85 -30.61 -7.16
C ASN A 36 -39.49 -31.07 -7.70
N GLU A 37 -39.41 -32.31 -8.20
CA GLU A 37 -38.17 -32.85 -8.79
C GLU A 37 -37.74 -32.04 -10.02
N ARG A 38 -38.70 -31.71 -10.91
CA ARG A 38 -38.43 -30.86 -12.07
C ARG A 38 -37.94 -29.47 -11.66
N GLN A 39 -38.52 -28.88 -10.62
CA GLN A 39 -38.06 -27.58 -10.10
C GLN A 39 -36.67 -27.69 -9.48
N ALA A 40 -36.41 -28.72 -8.66
CA ALA A 40 -35.10 -28.96 -8.05
C ALA A 40 -34.00 -29.14 -9.11
N VAL A 41 -34.23 -29.96 -10.14
CA VAL A 41 -33.29 -30.16 -11.24
C VAL A 41 -33.03 -28.86 -12.00
N ARG A 42 -34.08 -28.07 -12.27
CA ARG A 42 -33.93 -26.76 -12.93
C ARG A 42 -33.14 -25.77 -12.07
N HIS A 43 -33.43 -25.68 -10.78
CA HIS A 43 -32.69 -24.81 -9.86
C HIS A 43 -31.23 -25.23 -9.73
N HIS A 44 -30.96 -26.53 -9.63
CA HIS A 44 -29.59 -27.05 -9.58
C HIS A 44 -28.83 -26.76 -10.87
N GLY A 45 -29.42 -27.04 -12.04
CA GLY A 45 -28.82 -26.73 -13.34
C GLY A 45 -28.52 -25.25 -13.53
N ARG A 46 -29.48 -24.38 -13.16
CA ARG A 46 -29.27 -22.92 -13.21
C ARG A 46 -28.26 -22.42 -12.20
N GLY A 47 -28.16 -23.03 -11.02
CA GLY A 47 -27.11 -22.72 -10.05
C GLY A 47 -25.72 -22.99 -10.62
N LEU A 48 -25.54 -24.14 -11.29
CA LEU A 48 -24.29 -24.46 -11.98
C LEU A 48 -24.00 -23.49 -13.13
N GLN A 49 -25.00 -23.15 -13.94
CA GLN A 49 -24.84 -22.19 -15.04
C GLN A 49 -24.52 -20.79 -14.52
N ALA A 50 -25.17 -20.33 -13.44
CA ALA A 50 -24.83 -19.07 -12.77
C ALA A 50 -23.39 -19.06 -12.26
N GLY A 51 -22.91 -20.19 -11.73
CA GLY A 51 -21.49 -20.37 -11.38
C GLY A 51 -20.56 -20.14 -12.58
N ARG A 52 -20.89 -20.70 -13.75
CA ARG A 52 -20.12 -20.48 -15.00
C ARG A 52 -20.20 -19.06 -15.53
N LEU A 53 -21.33 -18.38 -15.33
CA LEU A 53 -21.48 -16.96 -15.65
C LEU A 53 -20.57 -16.11 -14.76
N ALA A 54 -20.48 -16.42 -13.46
CA ALA A 54 -19.56 -15.75 -12.54
C ALA A 54 -18.09 -16.00 -12.94
N GLU A 55 -17.73 -17.24 -13.27
CA GLU A 55 -16.39 -17.59 -13.78
C GLU A 55 -16.05 -16.82 -15.07
N SER A 56 -17.04 -16.62 -15.94
CA SER A 56 -16.86 -15.82 -17.17
C SER A 56 -16.51 -14.37 -16.85
N GLY A 57 -17.07 -13.80 -15.77
CA GLY A 57 -16.68 -12.48 -15.27
C GLY A 57 -15.24 -12.43 -14.77
N VAL A 58 -14.76 -13.47 -14.08
CA VAL A 58 -13.35 -13.57 -13.63
C VAL A 58 -12.40 -13.63 -14.83
N GLU A 59 -12.71 -14.45 -15.82
CA GLU A 59 -11.92 -14.57 -17.05
C GLU A 59 -11.95 -13.28 -17.89
N TYR A 60 -13.09 -12.59 -17.93
CA TYR A 60 -13.22 -11.29 -18.57
C TYR A 60 -12.35 -10.23 -17.88
N ALA A 61 -12.35 -10.18 -16.54
CA ALA A 61 -11.46 -9.28 -15.79
C ALA A 61 -9.98 -9.56 -16.09
N ARG A 62 -9.59 -10.85 -16.15
CA ARG A 62 -8.23 -11.28 -16.53
C ARG A 62 -7.86 -10.84 -17.95
N ALA A 63 -8.79 -10.93 -18.89
CA ALA A 63 -8.59 -10.47 -20.27
C ALA A 63 -8.43 -8.95 -20.34
N LEU A 64 -9.26 -8.18 -19.63
CA LEU A 64 -9.11 -6.72 -19.55
C LEU A 64 -7.73 -6.32 -19.00
N MET A 65 -7.26 -6.99 -17.95
CA MET A 65 -5.94 -6.72 -17.37
C MET A 65 -4.74 -7.07 -18.26
N SER A 66 -4.96 -7.72 -19.41
CA SER A 66 -3.92 -7.98 -20.40
C SER A 66 -3.69 -6.79 -21.34
N LEU A 67 -4.61 -5.83 -21.38
CA LEU A 67 -4.53 -4.61 -22.19
C LEU A 67 -3.43 -3.68 -21.67
N THR A 68 -2.92 -2.83 -22.57
CA THR A 68 -1.99 -1.77 -22.19
C THR A 68 -2.70 -0.69 -21.35
N PRO A 69 -1.98 0.08 -20.52
CA PRO A 69 -2.61 1.14 -19.72
C PRO A 69 -3.41 2.16 -20.54
N SER A 70 -2.94 2.51 -21.73
CA SER A 70 -3.64 3.43 -22.64
C SER A 70 -4.94 2.83 -23.20
N GLU A 71 -4.94 1.54 -23.52
CA GLU A 71 -6.14 0.82 -23.98
C GLU A 71 -7.15 0.67 -22.84
N LEU A 72 -6.67 0.40 -21.62
CA LEU A 72 -7.52 0.33 -20.42
C LEU A 72 -8.26 1.64 -20.19
N LEU A 73 -7.55 2.78 -20.21
CA LEU A 73 -8.16 4.10 -20.07
C LEU A 73 -9.19 4.38 -21.19
N GLN A 74 -8.87 4.02 -22.44
CA GLN A 74 -9.82 4.14 -23.55
C GLN A 74 -11.05 3.24 -23.40
N SER A 75 -10.90 2.09 -22.72
CA SER A 75 -12.00 1.17 -22.42
C SER A 75 -12.83 1.57 -21.18
N GLY A 76 -12.50 2.67 -20.50
CA GLY A 76 -13.21 3.15 -19.30
C GLY A 76 -12.52 2.86 -17.97
N GLY A 77 -11.29 2.34 -17.99
CA GLY A 77 -10.50 2.05 -16.80
C GLY A 77 -10.89 0.76 -16.08
N LEU A 78 -10.18 0.48 -14.98
CA LEU A 78 -10.41 -0.69 -14.11
C LEU A 78 -11.18 -0.32 -12.84
N ALA A 79 -11.00 0.89 -12.30
CA ALA A 79 -11.54 1.24 -10.99
C ALA A 79 -13.06 1.36 -10.99
N SER A 80 -13.64 2.01 -12.00
CA SER A 80 -15.08 2.20 -12.14
C SER A 80 -15.49 2.20 -13.61
N ASN A 81 -15.92 1.05 -14.12
CA ASN A 81 -16.29 0.86 -15.51
C ASN A 81 -17.61 0.11 -15.67
N PRO A 82 -18.76 0.78 -15.43
CA PRO A 82 -20.07 0.16 -15.58
C PRO A 82 -20.31 -0.36 -17.01
N THR A 83 -19.85 0.35 -18.04
CA THR A 83 -20.03 -0.03 -19.45
C THR A 83 -19.49 -1.43 -19.76
N SER A 84 -18.36 -1.82 -19.16
CA SER A 84 -17.72 -3.12 -19.41
C SER A 84 -17.90 -4.12 -18.28
N MET A 85 -18.46 -3.73 -17.13
CA MET A 85 -18.54 -4.59 -15.93
C MET A 85 -19.93 -4.67 -15.30
N GLN A 86 -20.95 -4.02 -15.86
CA GLN A 86 -22.33 -4.08 -15.38
C GLN A 86 -23.21 -4.85 -16.36
N ALA A 87 -23.91 -5.88 -15.86
CA ALA A 87 -24.92 -6.65 -16.59
C ALA A 87 -24.48 -7.11 -17.99
N ILE A 88 -23.24 -7.61 -18.09
CA ILE A 88 -22.66 -8.07 -19.34
C ILE A 88 -23.33 -9.38 -19.75
N VAL A 89 -23.90 -9.40 -20.95
CA VAL A 89 -24.57 -10.58 -21.50
C VAL A 89 -23.53 -11.59 -21.97
N VAL A 90 -23.69 -12.83 -21.52
CA VAL A 90 -22.88 -13.98 -21.96
C VAL A 90 -23.69 -14.89 -22.86
N ASP A 91 -24.94 -15.13 -22.47
CA ASP A 91 -25.87 -16.02 -23.15
C ASP A 91 -27.19 -15.30 -23.37
N ASP A 92 -27.65 -15.25 -24.62
CA ASP A 92 -28.92 -14.65 -25.06
C ASP A 92 -29.73 -15.66 -25.88
N GLU A 93 -29.51 -16.97 -25.65
CA GLU A 93 -30.25 -18.04 -26.32
C GLU A 93 -31.66 -18.23 -25.74
N GLY A 94 -32.53 -17.20 -25.78
CA GLY A 94 -33.95 -17.38 -25.46
C GLY A 94 -34.69 -16.17 -24.91
N ASP A 95 -35.70 -16.45 -24.07
CA ASP A 95 -36.45 -15.44 -23.31
C ASP A 95 -35.58 -14.84 -22.19
N GLU A 96 -36.03 -13.75 -21.57
CA GLU A 96 -35.34 -13.11 -20.42
C GLU A 96 -35.03 -14.10 -19.28
N PHE A 97 -35.80 -15.18 -19.16
CA PHE A 97 -35.55 -16.24 -18.17
C PHE A 97 -34.29 -17.06 -18.41
N ASP A 98 -33.76 -17.09 -19.63
CA ASP A 98 -32.58 -17.85 -20.00
C ASP A 98 -31.40 -16.93 -20.38
N ARG A 99 -31.61 -15.61 -20.42
CA ARG A 99 -30.51 -14.65 -20.61
C ARG A 99 -29.59 -14.63 -19.39
N GLY A 100 -28.36 -15.10 -19.58
CA GLY A 100 -27.30 -15.16 -18.59
C GLY A 100 -26.39 -13.95 -18.65
N ARG A 101 -26.11 -13.34 -17.50
CA ARG A 101 -25.24 -12.18 -17.36
C ARG A 101 -24.19 -12.36 -16.26
N PHE A 102 -23.17 -11.53 -16.31
CA PHE A 102 -22.33 -11.25 -15.14
C PHE A 102 -22.18 -9.75 -14.88
N SER A 103 -21.88 -9.43 -13.63
CA SER A 103 -21.38 -8.11 -13.23
C SER A 103 -20.12 -8.28 -12.38
N ILE A 104 -19.17 -7.37 -12.50
CA ILE A 104 -17.95 -7.32 -11.66
C ILE A 104 -18.07 -6.10 -10.76
N ILE A 105 -17.92 -6.32 -9.46
CA ILE A 105 -18.09 -5.29 -8.45
C ILE A 105 -16.89 -5.23 -7.49
N SER A 106 -16.67 -4.06 -6.93
CA SER A 106 -15.66 -3.82 -5.90
C SER A 106 -16.14 -2.76 -4.89
N PRO A 107 -15.51 -2.65 -3.71
CA PRO A 107 -15.87 -1.66 -2.70
C PRO A 107 -15.81 -0.22 -3.24
N ALA A 108 -16.90 0.54 -3.12
CA ALA A 108 -16.88 1.97 -3.38
C ALA A 108 -16.36 2.75 -2.17
N GLN A 109 -15.78 3.93 -2.40
CA GLN A 109 -15.32 4.83 -1.36
C GLN A 109 -15.97 6.20 -1.52
N VAL A 110 -16.40 6.79 -0.41
CA VAL A 110 -16.85 8.17 -0.32
C VAL A 110 -15.94 8.87 0.69
N ASP A 111 -15.27 9.94 0.26
CA ASP A 111 -14.25 10.63 1.05
C ASP A 111 -13.20 9.67 1.65
N GLY A 112 -12.80 8.63 0.91
CA GLY A 112 -11.79 7.66 1.36
C GLY A 112 -12.26 6.69 2.45
N VAL A 113 -13.56 6.64 2.73
CA VAL A 113 -14.20 5.65 3.61
C VAL A 113 -15.04 4.71 2.75
N TYR A 114 -14.98 3.41 3.02
CA TYR A 114 -15.76 2.43 2.25
C TYR A 114 -17.26 2.60 2.46
N SER A 115 -17.99 2.74 1.37
CA SER A 115 -19.45 2.88 1.38
C SER A 115 -20.02 2.36 0.07
N GLY A 116 -20.84 1.31 0.14
CA GLY A 116 -21.44 0.65 -1.04
C GLY A 116 -20.44 -0.08 -1.94
N TYR A 117 -20.86 -0.35 -3.17
CA TYR A 117 -20.04 -0.98 -4.20
C TYR A 117 -20.10 -0.16 -5.49
N ARG A 118 -19.15 -0.43 -6.39
CA ARG A 118 -19.10 0.10 -7.75
C ARG A 118 -18.82 -1.03 -8.73
N PHE A 119 -19.18 -0.84 -10.00
CA PHE A 119 -18.82 -1.77 -11.07
C PHE A 119 -17.40 -1.51 -11.52
N GLY A 120 -16.48 -2.40 -11.22
CA GLY A 120 -15.06 -2.13 -11.29
C GLY A 120 -14.25 -3.05 -10.40
N LEU A 121 -12.95 -2.80 -10.34
CA LEU A 121 -11.97 -3.55 -9.56
C LEU A 121 -11.35 -2.65 -8.47
N GLU A 122 -10.79 -3.29 -7.46
CA GLU A 122 -10.01 -2.64 -6.43
C GLU A 122 -8.54 -3.04 -6.57
N ASN A 123 -7.64 -2.06 -6.47
CA ASN A 123 -6.20 -2.33 -6.49
C ASN A 123 -5.77 -2.89 -5.13
N GLU A 124 -5.08 -4.03 -5.10
CA GLU A 124 -4.64 -4.64 -3.85
C GLU A 124 -3.54 -3.84 -3.14
N SER A 125 -2.79 -2.99 -3.86
CA SER A 125 -1.90 -2.01 -3.23
C SER A 125 -2.66 -0.88 -2.52
N ALA A 126 -3.98 -0.77 -2.67
CA ALA A 126 -4.81 0.12 -1.84
C ALA A 126 -4.98 -0.39 -0.40
N LYS A 127 -4.55 -1.63 -0.11
CA LYS A 127 -4.62 -2.32 1.17
C LYS A 127 -3.22 -2.52 1.77
N LEU A 128 -3.16 -2.73 3.07
CA LEU A 128 -1.93 -3.05 3.80
C LEU A 128 -1.59 -4.54 3.63
N ASN A 129 -0.42 -4.84 3.08
CA ASN A 129 0.00 -6.24 2.89
C ASN A 129 0.67 -6.81 4.13
N VAL A 130 0.00 -7.76 4.77
CA VAL A 130 0.43 -8.36 6.03
C VAL A 130 1.79 -9.06 5.90
N ASN A 131 2.04 -9.73 4.78
CA ASN A 131 3.28 -10.48 4.54
C ASN A 131 4.51 -9.58 4.36
N THR A 132 4.31 -8.27 4.21
CA THR A 132 5.38 -7.30 3.99
C THR A 132 5.67 -6.42 5.20
N LEU A 133 4.91 -6.60 6.28
CA LEU A 133 5.11 -5.86 7.53
C LEU A 133 6.48 -6.15 8.16
N LEU A 134 6.95 -7.39 8.03
CA LEU A 134 8.22 -7.87 8.55
C LEU A 134 9.34 -7.90 7.48
N ALA A 135 9.15 -7.22 6.36
CA ALA A 135 10.22 -7.06 5.38
C ALA A 135 11.40 -6.29 5.98
N GLU A 136 12.60 -6.51 5.44
CA GLU A 136 13.84 -5.92 5.95
C GLU A 136 13.72 -4.39 6.14
N GLY A 137 14.00 -3.93 7.36
CA GLY A 137 13.92 -2.53 7.76
C GLY A 137 12.51 -1.96 7.93
N ALA A 138 11.43 -2.74 7.76
CA ALA A 138 10.04 -2.29 8.02
C ALA A 138 9.50 -2.78 9.37
N GLU A 139 10.17 -3.74 10.00
CA GLU A 139 9.74 -4.41 11.23
C GLU A 139 9.51 -3.46 12.40
N GLU A 140 10.38 -2.47 12.59
CA GLU A 140 10.27 -1.50 13.70
C GLU A 140 8.94 -0.72 13.68
N GLN A 141 8.36 -0.51 12.49
CA GLN A 141 7.08 0.19 12.37
C GLN A 141 5.89 -0.77 12.24
N ALA A 142 6.10 -2.09 12.13
CA ALA A 142 5.06 -3.07 11.80
C ALA A 142 3.87 -3.01 12.77
N GLN A 143 4.12 -2.99 14.08
CA GLN A 143 3.08 -2.87 15.10
C GLN A 143 2.29 -1.57 14.94
N THR A 144 2.97 -0.43 14.79
CA THR A 144 2.34 0.88 14.59
C THR A 144 1.44 0.90 13.35
N ARG A 145 1.82 0.23 12.27
CA ARG A 145 1.01 0.14 11.05
C ARG A 145 -0.28 -0.66 11.29
N LEU A 146 -0.21 -1.78 12.01
CA LEU A 146 -1.39 -2.56 12.39
C LEU A 146 -2.30 -1.79 13.33
N MET A 147 -1.73 -1.08 14.31
CA MET A 147 -2.48 -0.25 15.27
C MET A 147 -3.26 0.90 14.63
N ALA A 148 -2.99 1.25 13.38
CA ALA A 148 -3.80 2.22 12.63
C ALA A 148 -5.15 1.65 12.18
N LEU A 149 -5.35 0.32 12.21
CA LEU A 149 -6.61 -0.31 11.85
C LEU A 149 -7.64 -0.17 12.98
N PRO A 150 -8.93 0.03 12.65
CA PRO A 150 -9.99 0.15 13.66
C PRO A 150 -10.10 -1.14 14.48
N GLY A 151 -10.28 -1.00 15.80
CA GLY A 151 -10.43 -2.14 16.70
C GLY A 151 -9.16 -2.99 16.92
N MET A 152 -8.00 -2.62 16.36
CA MET A 152 -6.74 -3.32 16.61
C MET A 152 -6.23 -3.04 18.03
N THR A 153 -5.82 -4.08 18.74
CA THR A 153 -5.14 -3.95 20.04
C THR A 153 -3.67 -4.35 19.92
N VAL A 154 -2.86 -3.93 20.89
CA VAL A 154 -1.42 -4.24 20.90
C VAL A 154 -1.20 -5.76 21.00
N GLU A 155 -2.04 -6.46 21.76
CA GLU A 155 -2.00 -7.90 21.92
C GLU A 155 -2.29 -8.64 20.61
N ILE A 156 -3.27 -8.17 19.83
CA ILE A 156 -3.59 -8.76 18.53
C ILE A 156 -2.52 -8.42 17.51
N ALA A 157 -2.03 -7.18 17.49
CA ALA A 157 -0.96 -6.76 16.59
C ALA A 157 0.31 -7.61 16.83
N ASP A 158 0.75 -7.75 18.09
CA ASP A 158 1.90 -8.60 18.43
C ASP A 158 1.65 -10.07 18.06
N ALA A 159 0.46 -10.61 18.30
CA ALA A 159 0.13 -11.99 17.93
C ALA A 159 0.11 -12.21 16.41
N ILE A 160 -0.32 -11.22 15.61
CA ILE A 160 -0.25 -11.28 14.14
C ILE A 160 1.21 -11.25 13.67
N LEU A 161 2.07 -10.44 14.31
CA LEU A 161 3.47 -10.38 13.93
C LEU A 161 4.23 -11.67 14.30
N ASP A 162 3.99 -12.23 15.50
CA ASP A 162 4.57 -13.53 15.92
C ASP A 162 4.05 -14.70 15.06
N TRP A 163 2.86 -14.57 14.47
CA TRP A 163 2.36 -15.58 13.52
C TRP A 163 3.14 -15.58 12.20
N LEU A 164 3.70 -14.42 11.82
CA LEU A 164 4.28 -14.16 10.51
C LEU A 164 5.81 -14.21 10.49
N ASP A 165 6.49 -13.92 11.59
CA ASP A 165 7.95 -13.95 11.65
C ASP A 165 8.49 -15.38 11.64
N ALA A 166 9.77 -15.52 11.31
CA ALA A 166 10.39 -16.83 11.16
C ALA A 166 11.01 -17.35 12.47
N ASP A 167 11.08 -16.51 13.50
CA ASP A 167 11.66 -16.91 14.76
C ASP A 167 10.64 -17.61 15.66
N ALA A 168 10.97 -17.81 16.92
CA ALA A 168 10.13 -18.55 17.88
C ALA A 168 10.07 -17.81 19.22
N SER A 169 10.46 -16.54 19.23
CA SER A 169 10.60 -15.70 20.41
C SER A 169 9.38 -14.81 20.49
N PRO A 170 8.48 -15.02 21.47
CA PRO A 170 7.26 -14.25 21.52
C PRO A 170 7.55 -12.77 21.80
N ARG A 171 6.87 -11.86 21.10
CA ARG A 171 6.84 -10.44 21.46
C ARG A 171 6.15 -10.25 22.82
N THR A 172 6.30 -9.06 23.39
CA THR A 172 5.80 -8.72 24.75
C THR A 172 4.37 -9.18 25.00
N ASN A 173 3.45 -8.96 24.04
CA ASN A 173 2.05 -9.37 24.16
C ASN A 173 1.64 -10.41 23.11
N GLY A 174 2.61 -10.97 22.40
CA GLY A 174 2.37 -11.91 21.31
C GLY A 174 2.15 -13.34 21.81
N GLY A 175 2.39 -14.29 20.93
CA GLY A 175 2.16 -15.70 21.18
C GLY A 175 2.79 -16.58 20.10
N GLU A 176 3.50 -17.60 20.56
CA GLU A 176 4.27 -18.55 19.76
C GLU A 176 3.76 -19.98 20.02
N ALA A 177 4.55 -21.01 19.70
CA ALA A 177 4.21 -22.42 19.88
C ALA A 177 3.55 -22.76 21.24
N ASP A 178 4.08 -22.25 22.35
CA ASP A 178 3.53 -22.49 23.70
C ASP A 178 2.10 -21.95 23.88
N ALA A 179 1.77 -20.84 23.22
CA ALA A 179 0.43 -20.25 23.27
C ALA A 179 -0.57 -21.08 22.46
N TYR A 180 -0.19 -21.54 21.27
CA TYR A 180 -1.07 -22.28 20.36
C TYR A 180 -1.20 -23.77 20.71
N ALA A 181 -0.21 -24.35 21.40
CA ALA A 181 -0.29 -25.69 21.97
C ALA A 181 -1.39 -25.84 23.04
N GLN A 182 -1.85 -24.72 23.61
CA GLN A 182 -2.94 -24.69 24.60
C GLN A 182 -4.33 -24.53 23.96
N ALA A 183 -4.40 -24.26 22.65
CA ALA A 183 -5.67 -24.17 21.93
C ALA A 183 -6.34 -25.55 21.81
N MET A 184 -7.64 -25.56 21.53
CA MET A 184 -8.42 -26.78 21.32
C MET A 184 -9.10 -26.75 19.95
N PRO A 185 -8.67 -27.59 18.98
CA PRO A 185 -7.51 -28.48 19.03
C PRO A 185 -6.17 -27.71 19.09
N PRO A 186 -5.08 -28.32 19.58
CA PRO A 186 -3.77 -27.69 19.57
C PRO A 186 -3.21 -27.63 18.15
N TYR A 187 -2.49 -26.56 17.83
CA TYR A 187 -1.82 -26.35 16.56
C TYR A 187 -0.54 -25.54 16.74
N GLU A 188 0.27 -25.46 15.69
CA GLU A 188 1.51 -24.68 15.66
C GLU A 188 1.31 -23.37 14.89
N PRO A 189 2.03 -22.31 15.24
CA PRO A 189 2.05 -21.09 14.46
C PRO A 189 2.68 -21.31 13.09
N ARG A 190 2.36 -20.42 12.14
CA ARG A 190 2.80 -20.54 10.74
C ARG A 190 4.29 -20.27 10.56
N ASN A 191 4.81 -19.32 11.34
CA ASN A 191 6.17 -18.77 11.32
C ASN A 191 6.63 -18.41 9.90
N GLY A 192 5.78 -17.68 9.19
CA GLY A 192 6.02 -17.28 7.82
C GLY A 192 4.81 -16.65 7.12
N PRO A 193 4.95 -16.30 5.83
CA PRO A 193 3.91 -15.62 5.10
C PRO A 193 2.66 -16.50 4.92
N ILE A 194 1.50 -15.87 5.08
CA ILE A 194 0.19 -16.48 4.89
C ILE A 194 -0.27 -16.35 3.44
N ALA A 195 -0.98 -17.38 2.96
CA ALA A 195 -1.51 -17.37 1.59
C ALA A 195 -2.90 -16.71 1.53
N ASP A 196 -3.71 -16.95 2.55
CA ASP A 196 -5.10 -16.51 2.67
C ASP A 196 -5.26 -15.70 3.95
N LEU A 197 -6.06 -14.64 3.88
CA LEU A 197 -6.34 -13.79 5.03
C LEU A 197 -7.16 -14.51 6.11
N ASP A 198 -7.94 -15.53 5.72
CA ASP A 198 -8.72 -16.36 6.66
C ASP A 198 -7.81 -17.10 7.66
N GLU A 199 -6.52 -17.28 7.34
CA GLU A 199 -5.53 -17.86 8.26
C GLU A 199 -5.36 -17.01 9.54
N LEU A 200 -5.64 -15.71 9.47
CA LEU A 200 -5.63 -14.84 10.65
C LEU A 200 -6.65 -15.28 11.72
N LEU A 201 -7.68 -16.05 11.38
CA LEU A 201 -8.63 -16.58 12.37
C LEU A 201 -8.00 -17.61 13.33
N LEU A 202 -6.80 -18.13 13.00
CA LEU A 202 -6.01 -18.97 13.88
C LEU A 202 -5.13 -18.15 14.83
N VAL A 203 -4.98 -16.84 14.59
CA VAL A 203 -4.18 -15.96 15.44
C VAL A 203 -4.95 -15.61 16.71
N ARG A 204 -4.25 -15.65 17.85
CA ARG A 204 -4.86 -15.36 19.15
C ARG A 204 -5.52 -13.96 19.15
N GLY A 205 -6.79 -13.91 19.52
CA GLY A 205 -7.55 -12.67 19.68
C GLY A 205 -8.20 -12.15 18.39
N VAL A 206 -7.87 -12.71 17.22
CA VAL A 206 -8.59 -12.41 15.99
C VAL A 206 -9.91 -13.17 15.98
N THR A 207 -11.00 -12.47 15.69
CA THR A 207 -12.33 -13.08 15.59
C THR A 207 -12.94 -12.84 14.21
N PRO A 208 -13.92 -13.66 13.76
CA PRO A 208 -14.63 -13.42 12.49
C PRO A 208 -15.27 -12.04 12.42
N GLU A 209 -15.72 -11.51 13.55
CA GLU A 209 -16.35 -10.18 13.62
C GLU A 209 -15.32 -9.05 13.42
N LEU A 210 -14.08 -9.20 13.88
CA LEU A 210 -13.01 -8.25 13.58
C LEU A 210 -12.53 -8.36 12.12
N LEU A 211 -12.42 -9.60 11.61
CA LEU A 211 -11.90 -9.84 10.27
C LEU A 211 -12.88 -9.45 9.15
N TYR A 212 -14.15 -9.82 9.28
CA TYR A 212 -15.18 -9.59 8.25
C TYR A 212 -16.13 -8.44 8.58
N GLY A 213 -16.18 -8.00 9.83
CA GLY A 213 -17.05 -6.90 10.25
C GLY A 213 -18.51 -7.31 10.41
N ILE A 214 -19.39 -6.37 10.09
CA ILE A 214 -20.85 -6.52 10.14
C ILE A 214 -21.39 -7.18 8.86
N ASP A 215 -20.74 -6.98 7.72
CA ASP A 215 -21.08 -7.59 6.42
C ASP A 215 -20.80 -9.11 6.43
N GLN A 216 -21.74 -9.89 6.96
CA GLN A 216 -21.55 -11.35 7.15
C GLN A 216 -21.67 -12.12 5.84
N ASN A 217 -22.53 -11.63 4.94
CA ASN A 217 -22.77 -12.29 3.67
C ASN A 217 -21.75 -11.84 2.59
N ARG A 218 -20.85 -10.91 2.93
CA ARG A 218 -19.77 -10.36 2.12
C ARG A 218 -20.28 -9.76 0.81
N ASN A 219 -21.44 -9.10 0.83
CA ASN A 219 -22.03 -8.42 -0.33
C ASN A 219 -21.66 -6.94 -0.41
N LEU A 220 -20.71 -6.45 0.39
CA LEU A 220 -20.26 -5.06 0.38
C LEU A 220 -21.38 -4.06 0.76
N LEU A 221 -22.50 -4.54 1.28
CA LEU A 221 -23.61 -3.75 1.80
C LEU A 221 -23.81 -4.14 3.26
N ILE A 222 -24.43 -3.24 4.02
CA ILE A 222 -24.87 -3.55 5.39
C ILE A 222 -26.38 -3.58 5.34
N ASP A 223 -26.94 -4.79 5.44
CA ASP A 223 -28.38 -5.00 5.40
C ASP A 223 -29.00 -4.79 6.78
N ALA A 224 -30.31 -4.50 6.84
CA ALA A 224 -31.02 -4.32 8.12
C ALA A 224 -31.00 -5.57 9.02
N ALA A 225 -30.76 -6.75 8.43
CA ALA A 225 -30.61 -8.01 9.15
C ALA A 225 -29.20 -8.20 9.73
N GLU A 226 -28.23 -7.41 9.28
CA GLU A 226 -26.85 -7.44 9.74
C GLU A 226 -26.68 -6.39 10.83
N SER A 227 -26.33 -6.86 12.02
CA SER A 227 -26.11 -6.01 13.20
C SER A 227 -24.79 -6.42 13.84
N PRO A 228 -24.14 -5.51 14.59
CA PRO A 228 -22.95 -5.86 15.37
C PRO A 228 -23.20 -7.08 16.28
N ARG A 229 -22.21 -7.97 16.38
CA ARG A 229 -22.24 -9.17 17.23
C ARG A 229 -20.88 -9.38 17.88
N GLY A 230 -20.84 -10.21 18.92
CA GLY A 230 -19.59 -10.60 19.57
C GLY A 230 -18.77 -9.39 20.01
N MET A 231 -17.48 -9.41 19.69
CA MET A 231 -16.53 -8.32 20.01
C MET A 231 -16.95 -6.95 19.47
N LEU A 232 -17.68 -6.89 18.34
CA LEU A 232 -18.15 -5.62 17.77
C LEU A 232 -19.18 -4.90 18.64
N LEU A 233 -19.79 -5.56 19.64
CA LEU A 233 -20.69 -4.91 20.59
C LEU A 233 -19.92 -4.10 21.65
N GLU A 234 -18.66 -4.45 21.90
CA GLU A 234 -17.82 -3.83 22.92
C GLU A 234 -16.87 -2.77 22.34
N ILE A 235 -16.68 -2.79 21.01
CA ILE A 235 -15.83 -1.85 20.28
C ILE A 235 -16.69 -0.70 19.76
N ASP A 236 -16.19 0.53 19.94
CA ASP A 236 -16.80 1.69 19.30
C ASP A 236 -16.59 1.61 17.78
N ASN A 237 -17.69 1.43 17.07
CA ASN A 237 -17.77 1.44 15.60
C ASN A 237 -18.82 2.47 15.13
N ALA A 238 -18.98 3.58 15.87
CA ALA A 238 -19.93 4.63 15.51
C ALA A 238 -19.57 5.33 14.17
N ASP A 239 -18.29 5.29 13.78
CA ASP A 239 -17.79 5.80 12.50
C ASP A 239 -18.00 4.84 11.32
N GLY A 240 -18.40 3.59 11.60
CA GLY A 240 -18.65 2.55 10.62
C GLY A 240 -17.40 2.00 9.93
N LEU A 241 -16.18 2.34 10.40
CA LEU A 241 -14.93 1.88 9.77
C LEU A 241 -14.76 0.36 9.88
N LEU A 242 -15.31 -0.28 10.92
CA LEU A 242 -15.22 -1.71 11.13
C LEU A 242 -16.40 -2.48 10.52
N ASN A 243 -17.30 -1.81 9.78
CA ASN A 243 -18.47 -2.45 9.15
C ASN A 243 -18.08 -3.58 8.18
N ARG A 244 -16.91 -3.50 7.54
CA ARG A 244 -16.38 -4.51 6.61
C ARG A 244 -15.19 -5.30 7.17
N GLY A 245 -14.86 -5.05 8.44
CA GLY A 245 -13.75 -5.66 9.15
C GLY A 245 -12.38 -5.37 8.52
N TRP A 246 -11.35 -6.04 9.03
CA TRP A 246 -9.98 -5.89 8.55
C TRP A 246 -9.75 -6.41 7.13
N SER A 247 -10.61 -7.29 6.62
CA SER A 247 -10.53 -7.79 5.24
C SER A 247 -10.70 -6.70 4.18
N ALA A 248 -11.33 -5.57 4.53
CA ALA A 248 -11.37 -4.39 3.67
C ALA A 248 -10.04 -3.62 3.60
N TYR A 249 -9.16 -3.78 4.59
CA TYR A 249 -7.94 -3.00 4.75
C TYR A 249 -6.65 -3.82 4.58
N LEU A 250 -6.72 -5.14 4.72
CA LEU A 250 -5.59 -6.06 4.66
C LEU A 250 -5.60 -6.87 3.35
N THR A 251 -4.41 -7.26 2.92
CA THR A 251 -4.21 -8.16 1.77
C THR A 251 -2.98 -9.04 1.97
N THR A 252 -2.89 -10.14 1.23
CA THR A 252 -1.69 -10.98 1.12
C THR A 252 -0.96 -10.81 -0.23
N THR A 253 -1.57 -10.08 -1.17
CA THR A 253 -1.22 -10.12 -2.60
C THR A 253 -0.80 -8.79 -3.23
N SER A 254 -0.69 -7.70 -2.46
CA SER A 254 -0.27 -6.41 -3.06
C SER A 254 1.10 -6.53 -3.71
N VAL A 255 1.17 -6.15 -4.99
CA VAL A 255 2.38 -6.22 -5.79
C VAL A 255 2.31 -5.19 -6.91
N GLU A 256 3.46 -4.67 -7.28
CA GLU A 256 3.65 -3.84 -8.47
C GLU A 256 4.84 -4.38 -9.28
N ALA A 257 4.73 -4.30 -10.59
CA ALA A 257 5.80 -4.57 -11.52
C ALA A 257 6.66 -3.32 -11.66
N MET A 258 7.97 -3.47 -11.46
CA MET A 258 8.90 -2.37 -11.74
C MET A 258 9.20 -2.23 -13.24
N GLN A 259 8.69 -3.14 -14.06
CA GLN A 259 8.62 -3.03 -15.51
C GLN A 259 7.21 -3.42 -15.93
N PRO A 260 6.41 -2.53 -16.54
CA PRO A 260 5.05 -2.87 -16.90
C PRO A 260 5.02 -4.01 -17.92
N ALA A 261 4.25 -5.06 -17.63
CA ALA A 261 4.03 -6.22 -18.50
C ALA A 261 3.64 -5.85 -19.94
N ALA A 262 2.90 -4.74 -20.09
CA ALA A 262 2.46 -4.19 -21.38
C ALA A 262 3.62 -3.80 -22.31
N ALA A 263 4.79 -3.43 -21.77
CA ALA A 263 6.00 -3.15 -22.55
C ALA A 263 6.66 -4.45 -23.07
N ALA A 264 6.41 -5.59 -22.40
CA ALA A 264 7.02 -6.88 -22.76
C ALA A 264 6.18 -7.66 -23.81
N ALA A 265 4.86 -7.51 -23.81
CA ALA A 265 3.96 -8.29 -24.68
C ALA A 265 3.71 -7.66 -26.07
N SER A 266 3.76 -6.34 -26.19
CA SER A 266 3.30 -5.66 -27.41
C SER A 266 4.40 -5.33 -28.42
N GLY A 267 5.69 -5.41 -28.06
CA GLY A 267 6.75 -4.76 -28.86
C GLY A 267 6.54 -3.24 -29.03
N ALA A 268 5.45 -2.70 -28.47
CA ALA A 268 5.15 -1.29 -28.36
C ALA A 268 5.77 -0.84 -27.04
N SER A 269 7.02 -0.43 -27.19
CA SER A 269 7.69 0.54 -26.34
C SER A 269 6.65 1.46 -25.68
N THR A 270 6.50 1.37 -24.35
CA THR A 270 5.84 2.39 -23.53
C THR A 270 6.46 3.72 -23.90
N SER A 271 5.76 4.53 -24.70
CA SER A 271 6.32 5.56 -25.59
C SER A 271 7.40 5.02 -26.53
N ALA A 272 7.29 5.21 -27.85
CA ALA A 272 8.39 4.93 -28.77
C ALA A 272 9.67 5.68 -28.31
N GLY A 273 10.59 5.00 -27.60
CA GLY A 273 11.87 5.59 -27.16
C GLY A 273 12.23 5.56 -25.66
N ALA A 274 11.43 5.00 -24.74
CA ALA A 274 11.83 4.93 -23.32
C ALA A 274 12.95 3.88 -23.11
N THR A 275 14.19 4.31 -23.25
CA THR A 275 15.38 3.54 -22.85
C THR A 275 15.41 3.50 -21.32
N THR A 276 15.23 2.33 -20.71
CA THR A 276 15.38 2.19 -19.25
C THR A 276 16.80 2.59 -18.84
N LEU A 277 16.91 3.45 -17.84
CA LEU A 277 18.14 4.08 -17.43
C LEU A 277 18.64 3.50 -16.11
N ASP A 278 19.74 2.76 -16.15
CA ASP A 278 20.42 2.30 -14.94
C ASP A 278 21.22 3.46 -14.31
N LEU A 279 20.62 4.16 -13.34
CA LEU A 279 21.25 5.27 -12.62
C LEU A 279 22.55 4.87 -11.90
N ASN A 280 22.70 3.58 -11.57
CA ASN A 280 23.86 3.04 -10.85
C ASN A 280 24.81 2.26 -11.77
N GLY A 281 24.65 2.39 -13.09
CA GLY A 281 25.49 1.73 -14.09
C GLY A 281 26.99 1.99 -13.90
N GLN A 282 27.80 0.98 -14.26
CA GLN A 282 29.26 1.04 -14.12
C GLN A 282 29.93 1.93 -15.18
N ASN A 283 29.38 1.98 -16.40
CA ASN A 283 29.92 2.79 -17.48
C ASN A 283 29.32 4.21 -17.45
N LEU A 284 30.04 5.13 -16.82
CA LEU A 284 29.62 6.53 -16.65
C LEU A 284 29.47 7.28 -17.98
N GLN A 285 30.23 6.92 -19.02
CA GLN A 285 30.14 7.58 -20.33
C GLN A 285 28.85 7.18 -21.06
N THR A 286 28.50 5.90 -21.02
CA THR A 286 27.21 5.41 -21.54
C THR A 286 26.05 6.03 -20.75
N LEU A 287 26.15 6.03 -19.42
CA LEU A 287 25.14 6.63 -18.53
C LEU A 287 24.93 8.12 -18.84
N TYR A 288 26.01 8.89 -19.01
CA TYR A 288 25.94 10.30 -19.39
C TYR A 288 25.20 10.53 -20.72
N ASN A 289 25.52 9.75 -21.75
CA ASN A 289 24.89 9.90 -23.06
C ASN A 289 23.39 9.62 -23.01
N SER A 290 22.98 8.60 -22.24
CA SER A 290 21.56 8.30 -22.03
C SER A 290 20.86 9.38 -21.19
N LEU A 291 21.48 9.85 -20.11
CA LEU A 291 20.96 10.93 -19.27
C LEU A 291 20.78 12.23 -20.06
N LYS A 292 21.76 12.61 -20.88
CA LYS A 292 21.73 13.84 -21.66
C LYS A 292 20.51 13.92 -22.58
N GLY A 293 20.09 12.78 -23.15
CA GLY A 293 18.88 12.70 -23.97
C GLY A 293 17.58 12.89 -23.18
N THR A 294 17.55 12.47 -21.92
CA THR A 294 16.33 12.48 -21.08
C THR A 294 16.18 13.76 -20.26
N ILE A 295 17.24 14.22 -19.59
CA ILE A 295 17.18 15.30 -18.59
C ILE A 295 17.99 16.55 -18.95
N GLY A 296 18.79 16.52 -20.02
CA GLY A 296 19.66 17.63 -20.43
C GLY A 296 21.11 17.49 -20.00
N ASP A 297 21.98 18.36 -20.55
CA ASP A 297 23.45 18.28 -20.44
C ASP A 297 23.98 18.61 -19.02
N ASP A 298 23.49 19.71 -18.45
CA ASP A 298 23.80 20.21 -17.12
C ASP A 298 23.45 19.20 -16.02
N LYS A 299 22.23 18.65 -16.08
CA LYS A 299 21.73 17.68 -15.10
C LYS A 299 22.42 16.33 -15.21
N ALA A 300 22.69 15.90 -16.44
CA ALA A 300 23.48 14.70 -16.69
C ALA A 300 24.90 14.83 -16.10
N LYS A 301 25.57 15.98 -16.30
CA LYS A 301 26.89 16.24 -15.71
C LYS A 301 26.86 16.19 -14.18
N PHE A 302 25.88 16.84 -13.56
CA PHE A 302 25.75 16.83 -12.10
C PHE A 302 25.61 15.41 -11.55
N LEU A 303 24.73 14.59 -12.15
CA LEU A 303 24.49 13.23 -11.69
C LEU A 303 25.75 12.35 -11.78
N ILE A 304 26.53 12.48 -12.86
CA ILE A 304 27.80 11.74 -12.99
C ILE A 304 28.78 12.17 -11.89
N VAL A 305 28.92 13.47 -11.62
CA VAL A 305 29.78 13.97 -10.55
C VAL A 305 29.29 13.53 -9.17
N TYR A 306 27.97 13.51 -8.95
CA TYR A 306 27.36 12.96 -7.74
C TYR A 306 27.72 11.49 -7.54
N ARG A 307 27.64 10.66 -8.60
CA ARG A 307 28.09 9.26 -8.56
C ARG A 307 29.58 9.14 -8.23
N GLN A 308 30.42 10.03 -8.75
CA GLN A 308 31.88 9.97 -8.59
C GLN A 308 32.38 10.37 -7.20
N TYR A 309 31.78 11.41 -6.59
CA TYR A 309 32.29 12.01 -5.35
C TYR A 309 31.29 11.98 -4.18
N GLY A 310 30.01 11.74 -4.46
CA GLY A 310 28.94 11.76 -3.45
C GLY A 310 28.56 13.16 -2.97
N PRO A 311 27.52 13.25 -2.11
CA PRO A 311 27.11 14.52 -1.54
C PRO A 311 28.18 15.04 -0.57
N LEU A 312 28.46 16.34 -0.63
CA LEU A 312 29.22 17.06 0.37
C LEU A 312 28.50 16.94 1.71
N GLN A 313 29.13 16.28 2.67
CA GLN A 313 28.61 16.24 4.04
C GLN A 313 28.62 17.66 4.59
N ASN A 314 27.45 18.24 4.78
CA ASN A 314 27.31 19.55 5.38
C ASN A 314 28.01 19.55 6.75
N GLN A 315 29.12 20.28 6.89
CA GLN A 315 29.78 20.55 8.18
C GLN A 315 28.94 21.46 9.10
N GLN A 316 27.62 21.53 8.94
CA GLN A 316 26.71 22.30 9.78
C GLN A 316 25.56 21.45 10.28
N GLN A 317 25.90 20.54 11.19
CA GLN A 317 25.13 20.17 12.39
C GLN A 317 26.05 19.40 13.37
N GLN A 318 27.22 19.96 13.67
CA GLN A 318 27.96 19.64 14.90
C GLN A 318 28.02 20.91 15.74
N GLY A 319 26.96 21.09 16.52
CA GLY A 319 26.83 22.14 17.52
C GLY A 319 26.15 21.57 18.76
N GLY A 320 26.90 20.78 19.54
CA GLY A 320 26.61 20.55 20.95
C GLY A 320 25.87 19.25 21.33
N ALA A 321 26.59 18.13 21.40
CA ALA A 321 26.29 17.04 22.33
C ALA A 321 27.54 16.14 22.52
N GLY A 322 28.61 16.71 23.08
CA GLY A 322 29.70 15.92 23.62
C GLY A 322 29.30 15.38 24.99
N VAL A 323 28.61 14.25 25.03
CA VAL A 323 28.53 13.42 26.25
C VAL A 323 29.41 12.20 26.02
N ALA A 324 30.71 12.38 26.29
CA ALA A 324 31.62 11.27 26.46
C ALA A 324 31.23 10.51 27.74
N GLY A 325 30.98 9.21 27.59
CA GLY A 325 30.71 8.30 28.68
C GLY A 325 31.81 8.33 29.74
N ARG A 326 31.38 8.46 30.99
CA ARG A 326 32.19 8.10 32.16
C ARG A 326 31.47 7.00 32.91
N ALA A 327 31.91 5.77 32.69
CA ALA A 327 31.69 4.67 33.62
C ALA A 327 32.54 4.91 34.87
N GLY A 328 31.96 4.73 36.07
CA GLY A 328 32.69 4.82 37.33
C GLY A 328 31.82 4.88 38.59
N GLY A 329 31.31 3.72 39.00
CA GLY A 329 31.12 3.23 40.38
C GLY A 329 30.79 4.15 41.58
N ALA A 330 29.72 3.72 42.28
CA ALA A 330 29.60 3.53 43.73
C ALA A 330 28.97 4.61 44.65
N ASN A 331 27.91 4.13 45.35
CA ASN A 331 27.45 4.39 46.72
C ASN A 331 26.76 5.72 47.12
N ALA A 332 25.47 5.61 47.47
CA ALA A 332 24.79 6.07 48.70
C ALA A 332 23.28 6.24 48.40
N ALA A 333 22.38 5.35 48.84
CA ALA A 333 21.73 5.33 50.15
C ALA A 333 21.01 6.63 50.55
N GLY A 334 19.68 6.58 50.66
CA GLY A 334 18.93 7.32 51.71
C GLY A 334 17.76 8.20 51.27
N ALA A 335 16.55 7.81 51.73
CA ALA A 335 15.37 8.62 52.06
C ALA A 335 14.63 9.35 50.89
N ALA A 336 13.41 8.95 50.52
CA ALA A 336 12.14 9.22 51.22
C ALA A 336 11.90 10.71 51.50
N ASN A 337 10.94 11.35 50.81
CA ASN A 337 9.61 11.66 51.34
C ASN A 337 8.80 12.54 50.37
N ALA A 338 7.47 12.35 50.40
CA ALA A 338 6.34 13.25 50.09
C ALA A 338 6.55 14.44 49.11
N GLY A 339 5.69 14.69 48.13
CA GLY A 339 4.25 14.51 48.13
C GLY A 339 3.57 15.85 47.83
N ASN A 340 2.54 15.78 47.00
CA ASN A 340 1.41 16.70 46.85
C ASN A 340 1.55 17.98 46.00
N ALA A 341 0.86 17.91 44.85
CA ALA A 341 -0.09 18.87 44.28
C ALA A 341 -0.12 20.32 44.82
N ASN A 342 -0.13 21.30 43.90
CA ASN A 342 -1.35 22.07 43.60
C ASN A 342 -1.21 22.93 42.33
N ALA A 343 -2.37 23.19 41.74
CA ALA A 343 -2.71 23.80 40.46
C ALA A 343 -2.63 25.34 40.37
N GLY A 344 -2.84 25.82 39.14
CA GLY A 344 -3.36 27.15 38.79
C GLY A 344 -2.27 28.21 38.58
N GLY A 345 -2.10 28.84 37.42
CA GLY A 345 -3.12 29.41 36.54
C GLY A 345 -3.14 30.93 36.76
N GLY A 346 -2.75 31.73 35.78
CA GLY A 346 -2.86 33.19 35.87
C GLY A 346 -1.98 33.96 34.90
N ALA A 347 -2.62 34.52 33.88
CA ALA A 347 -2.07 35.37 32.83
C ALA A 347 -1.71 36.79 33.32
N GLY A 348 -0.87 37.51 32.56
CA GLY A 348 -0.83 38.97 32.61
C GLY A 348 0.47 39.66 32.18
N GLY A 349 0.51 40.14 30.93
CA GLY A 349 0.82 41.53 30.59
C GLY A 349 2.21 42.13 30.82
N GLN A 350 2.97 42.24 29.73
CA GLN A 350 3.43 43.49 29.09
C GLN A 350 4.28 44.58 29.83
N GLN A 351 5.34 44.97 29.10
CA GLN A 351 5.98 46.30 28.97
C GLN A 351 7.10 46.69 29.97
N GLY A 352 8.23 47.16 29.39
CA GLY A 352 9.26 47.90 30.13
C GLY A 352 10.61 47.98 29.40
N ILE A 353 10.85 49.12 28.76
CA ILE A 353 12.01 49.47 27.92
C ILE A 353 13.11 50.16 28.76
N GLN A 354 14.38 49.96 28.34
CA GLN A 354 15.60 50.80 28.55
C GLN A 354 16.15 51.05 29.98
N GLN A 355 17.45 50.84 30.15
CA GLN A 355 18.45 51.92 30.10
C GLN A 355 19.89 51.39 30.28
N ILE A 356 20.78 51.93 29.45
CA ILE A 356 22.24 51.92 29.60
C ILE A 356 22.59 53.12 30.48
N GLN A 357 23.48 52.95 31.46
CA GLN A 357 24.38 54.02 31.89
C GLN A 357 25.60 53.48 32.65
N ASP A 358 26.75 54.04 32.27
CA ASP A 358 28.11 53.86 32.81
C ASP A 358 28.22 54.17 34.31
N ILE A 359 29.31 53.70 34.95
CA ILE A 359 30.20 54.52 35.78
C ILE A 359 31.52 53.77 36.09
N GLN A 360 32.58 54.57 36.12
CA GLN A 360 34.00 54.27 36.14
C GLN A 360 34.58 53.90 37.53
N ALA A 361 35.80 53.35 37.44
CA ALA A 361 36.98 53.56 38.30
C ALA A 361 37.05 52.89 39.68
N ILE A 362 38.20 52.24 39.96
CA ILE A 362 39.24 52.73 40.89
C ILE A 362 40.50 51.85 40.75
N GLN A 363 41.65 52.53 40.70
CA GLN A 363 43.02 52.02 40.75
C GLN A 363 43.38 51.52 42.17
N ASP A 364 44.31 50.58 42.35
CA ASP A 364 45.60 50.90 43.00
C ASP A 364 46.68 49.80 43.00
N THR A 365 47.89 50.28 42.72
CA THR A 365 49.28 49.96 43.14
C THR A 365 49.86 48.55 43.43
N GLY A 366 51.03 48.32 42.76
CA GLY A 366 52.34 47.96 43.37
C GLY A 366 52.64 46.46 43.57
N GLY A 367 53.81 45.88 43.29
CA GLY A 367 55.10 46.34 42.79
C GLY A 367 56.16 45.20 42.92
N LEU A 368 57.28 45.35 42.19
CA LEU A 368 58.64 44.81 42.43
C LEU A 368 59.06 43.38 41.96
N ASN A 369 59.85 43.40 40.87
CA ASN A 369 61.17 42.79 40.61
C ASN A 369 61.59 41.43 41.21
N ASN A 370 62.07 40.54 40.33
CA ASN A 370 63.47 40.07 40.42
C ASN A 370 64.03 39.58 39.06
N GLN A 371 65.27 39.96 38.77
CA GLN A 371 66.09 39.55 37.63
C GLN A 371 66.92 38.29 37.95
N GLN A 372 67.40 37.63 36.89
CA GLN A 372 68.82 37.25 36.59
C GLN A 372 69.13 35.77 36.29
N GLY A 373 69.91 35.61 35.20
CA GLY A 373 70.83 34.50 34.88
C GLY A 373 70.30 33.53 33.81
N GLY A 374 70.93 33.22 32.67
CA GLY A 374 72.27 33.52 32.15
C GLY A 374 72.92 32.25 31.53
N THR A 375 72.67 32.01 30.22
CA THR A 375 73.53 31.46 29.11
C THR A 375 74.37 30.16 29.26
N PRO A 376 75.02 29.60 28.20
CA PRO A 376 74.72 29.45 26.75
C PRO A 376 75.11 28.06 26.12
N ASN A 377 75.06 27.96 24.77
CA ASN A 377 75.87 27.15 23.82
C ASN A 377 75.16 25.93 23.18
N GLY A 378 75.22 25.64 21.87
CA GLY A 378 75.93 26.21 20.73
C GLY A 378 75.53 25.57 19.38
N SER A 379 75.69 26.36 18.32
CA SER A 379 75.96 26.08 16.89
C SER A 379 75.65 24.72 16.23
N GLY A 380 74.96 24.81 15.08
CA GLY A 380 75.06 23.87 13.96
C GLY A 380 74.28 24.37 12.73
N GLN A 381 74.98 24.93 11.73
CA GLN A 381 74.43 25.53 10.51
C GLN A 381 74.78 24.66 9.27
N GLN A 382 73.75 24.40 8.44
CA GLN A 382 73.73 24.11 6.98
C GLN A 382 74.23 22.76 6.39
N PRO A 383 73.86 22.39 5.13
CA PRO A 383 72.78 22.88 4.24
C PRO A 383 72.01 21.77 3.44
N GLY A 384 70.87 22.15 2.82
CA GLY A 384 70.48 21.70 1.48
C GLY A 384 69.78 20.35 1.30
N GLY A 385 68.50 20.40 0.89
CA GLY A 385 67.76 19.26 0.38
C GLY A 385 66.38 19.67 -0.13
N ALA A 386 66.29 20.06 -1.39
CA ALA A 386 65.04 20.36 -2.08
C ALA A 386 64.17 19.09 -2.19
N GLY A 387 62.94 19.17 -1.70
CA GLY A 387 61.90 18.16 -1.87
C GLY A 387 60.55 18.81 -1.63
N GLY A 388 59.96 19.36 -2.69
CA GLY A 388 58.66 20.02 -2.63
C GLY A 388 57.56 19.00 -2.33
N GLN A 389 56.94 19.13 -1.16
CA GLN A 389 55.64 18.52 -0.85
C GLN A 389 54.84 19.51 -0.01
N GLY A 390 53.58 19.76 -0.42
CA GLY A 390 52.57 20.32 0.46
C GLY A 390 52.15 21.79 0.26
N GLN A 391 52.01 22.27 -0.98
CA GLN A 391 51.20 23.46 -1.26
C GLN A 391 49.97 23.04 -2.07
N ASN A 392 48.90 22.56 -1.43
CA ASN A 392 47.53 22.51 -2.01
C ASN A 392 46.49 22.02 -0.98
N GLN A 393 46.53 22.51 0.26
CA GLN A 393 45.47 22.23 1.25
C GLN A 393 44.72 23.47 1.75
N ASN A 394 45.07 24.68 1.28
CA ASN A 394 44.47 25.95 1.73
C ASN A 394 43.77 26.76 0.62
N GLN A 395 43.47 26.16 -0.53
CA GLN A 395 42.70 26.87 -1.56
C GLN A 395 41.22 26.78 -1.22
N THR A 396 40.56 27.93 -1.07
CA THR A 396 39.10 28.02 -0.87
C THR A 396 38.39 27.42 -2.08
N PRO A 397 37.40 26.54 -1.88
CA PRO A 397 36.64 25.98 -2.99
C PRO A 397 35.97 27.07 -3.82
N ILE A 398 35.97 26.91 -5.14
CA ILE A 398 35.21 27.78 -6.06
C ILE A 398 33.84 27.17 -6.34
N GLU A 399 32.80 27.99 -6.37
CA GLU A 399 31.45 27.56 -6.77
C GLU A 399 31.36 27.58 -8.30
N ILE A 400 30.89 26.48 -8.89
CA ILE A 400 30.66 26.36 -10.34
C ILE A 400 29.27 25.81 -10.62
N GLU A 401 28.69 26.24 -11.74
CA GLU A 401 27.43 25.66 -12.24
C GLU A 401 27.67 24.29 -12.89
N ALA A 402 26.66 23.42 -12.86
CA ALA A 402 26.75 22.07 -13.42
C ALA A 402 27.10 22.05 -14.92
N ALA A 403 26.71 23.09 -15.68
CA ALA A 403 27.06 23.22 -17.09
C ALA A 403 28.59 23.32 -17.34
N GLY A 404 29.33 23.92 -16.40
CA GLY A 404 30.78 24.14 -16.48
C GLY A 404 31.63 22.93 -16.10
N ILE A 405 31.00 21.82 -15.69
CA ILE A 405 31.71 20.60 -15.30
C ILE A 405 32.41 19.96 -16.50
N MET A 406 33.69 19.64 -16.32
CA MET A 406 34.46 18.77 -17.21
C MET A 406 34.47 17.35 -16.65
N LEU A 407 33.74 16.44 -17.29
CA LEU A 407 33.62 15.05 -16.85
C LEU A 407 34.93 14.28 -17.10
N LYS A 408 35.43 13.61 -16.05
CA LYS A 408 36.59 12.70 -16.10
C LYS A 408 36.08 11.27 -15.95
N TYR A 409 35.96 10.54 -17.06
CA TYR A 409 35.39 9.18 -17.05
C TYR A 409 36.35 8.11 -16.51
N GLU A 410 37.61 8.47 -16.27
CA GLU A 410 38.60 7.60 -15.61
C GLU A 410 38.23 7.30 -14.16
N GLN A 411 37.48 8.21 -13.53
CA GLN A 411 36.99 8.02 -12.17
C GLN A 411 35.70 7.21 -12.16
N GLN A 412 35.70 6.10 -11.45
CA GLN A 412 34.53 5.25 -11.27
C GLN A 412 33.51 5.87 -10.30
N GLY A 413 32.24 5.54 -10.49
CA GLY A 413 31.17 5.94 -9.58
C GLY A 413 31.24 5.15 -8.27
N GLN A 414 31.43 5.85 -7.15
CA GLN A 414 31.55 5.26 -5.81
C GLN A 414 30.27 5.36 -4.99
N THR A 415 29.42 6.34 -5.27
CA THR A 415 28.18 6.61 -4.51
C THR A 415 26.98 6.06 -5.26
N GLN A 416 26.15 5.25 -4.62
CA GLN A 416 24.89 4.78 -5.22
C GLN A 416 23.78 5.82 -5.02
N ILE A 417 22.92 5.96 -6.04
CA ILE A 417 21.69 6.74 -5.95
C ILE A 417 20.57 5.76 -5.59
N ASN A 418 19.99 5.93 -4.41
CA ASN A 418 18.89 5.08 -3.95
C ASN A 418 17.55 5.64 -4.41
N SER A 419 17.42 6.97 -4.41
CA SER A 419 16.25 7.69 -4.87
C SER A 419 16.64 8.90 -5.72
N PRO A 420 15.88 9.26 -6.77
CA PRO A 420 16.02 10.55 -7.43
C PRO A 420 15.90 11.76 -6.47
N LEU A 421 15.25 11.63 -5.30
CA LEU A 421 15.17 12.68 -4.28
C LEU A 421 16.52 12.97 -3.60
N ASP A 422 17.49 12.06 -3.69
CA ASP A 422 18.85 12.26 -3.15
C ASP A 422 19.59 13.37 -3.89
N LEU A 423 19.15 13.69 -5.12
CA LEU A 423 19.73 14.75 -5.96
C LEU A 423 19.19 16.14 -5.60
N VAL A 424 18.03 16.23 -4.93
CA VAL A 424 17.39 17.51 -4.62
C VAL A 424 18.16 18.26 -3.54
N GLY A 425 18.59 19.47 -3.87
CA GLY A 425 19.35 20.33 -2.95
C GLY A 425 20.71 19.76 -2.54
N ALA A 426 21.19 18.73 -3.25
CA ALA A 426 22.50 18.16 -3.00
C ALA A 426 23.62 19.10 -3.47
N ARG A 427 24.76 19.05 -2.80
CA ARG A 427 25.98 19.75 -3.18
C ARG A 427 27.09 18.73 -3.31
N VAL A 428 27.96 18.84 -4.31
CA VAL A 428 29.08 17.91 -4.52
C VAL A 428 30.38 18.71 -4.56
N GLN A 429 31.46 18.16 -4.00
CA GLN A 429 32.78 18.76 -4.09
C GLN A 429 33.70 17.89 -4.94
N ILE A 430 34.18 18.49 -6.03
CA ILE A 430 35.23 17.94 -6.88
C ILE A 430 36.58 18.33 -6.25
N PRO A 431 37.44 17.36 -5.89
CA PRO A 431 38.77 17.63 -5.36
C PRO A 431 39.63 18.45 -6.32
N ALA A 432 40.59 19.20 -5.77
CA ALA A 432 41.56 19.94 -6.55
C ALA A 432 42.32 19.00 -7.52
N ALA A 433 42.38 19.38 -8.79
CA ALA A 433 43.10 18.65 -9.83
C ALA A 433 43.69 19.63 -10.85
N ASP A 434 44.86 19.30 -11.41
CA ASP A 434 45.48 20.00 -12.54
C ASP A 434 45.63 21.53 -12.34
N SER A 435 46.05 21.95 -11.14
CA SER A 435 46.21 23.36 -10.72
C SER A 435 44.91 24.14 -10.45
N ASN A 436 43.74 23.49 -10.54
CA ASN A 436 42.47 24.09 -10.15
C ASN A 436 42.17 23.88 -8.66
N PRO A 437 41.61 24.89 -7.96
CA PRO A 437 41.11 24.73 -6.60
C PRO A 437 39.95 23.72 -6.54
N PRO A 438 39.60 23.21 -5.35
CA PRO A 438 38.41 22.37 -5.19
C PRO A 438 37.16 23.08 -5.73
N GLN A 439 36.25 22.34 -6.37
CA GLN A 439 35.06 22.94 -6.99
C GLN A 439 33.81 22.43 -6.30
N ASN A 440 32.99 23.34 -5.76
CA ASN A 440 31.68 23.01 -5.23
C ASN A 440 30.64 23.19 -6.35
N VAL A 441 29.83 22.16 -6.55
CA VAL A 441 28.77 22.12 -7.54
C VAL A 441 27.45 21.98 -6.81
N ASP A 442 26.52 22.89 -7.07
CA ASP A 442 25.15 22.80 -6.58
C ASP A 442 24.27 21.97 -7.52
N SER A 443 23.31 21.26 -6.92
CA SER A 443 22.33 20.50 -7.68
C SER A 443 21.49 21.42 -8.57
N PRO A 444 21.32 21.07 -9.86
CA PRO A 444 20.35 21.73 -10.73
C PRO A 444 18.90 21.56 -10.25
N TRP A 445 18.62 20.60 -9.37
CA TRP A 445 17.30 20.41 -8.77
C TRP A 445 17.22 21.13 -7.42
N GLY A 446 16.54 22.26 -7.42
CA GLY A 446 16.17 23.00 -6.22
C GLY A 446 15.02 22.34 -5.44
N ALA A 447 14.78 22.84 -4.23
CA ALA A 447 13.62 22.47 -3.43
C ALA A 447 12.36 23.24 -3.87
N ASP A 448 11.99 23.11 -5.14
CA ASP A 448 10.89 23.85 -5.78
C ASP A 448 10.06 22.96 -6.72
N VAL A 449 8.84 23.41 -7.00
CA VAL A 449 7.83 22.65 -7.76
C VAL A 449 8.30 22.30 -9.17
N ASN A 450 9.05 23.18 -9.85
CA ASN A 450 9.51 22.92 -11.21
C ASN A 450 10.58 21.82 -11.21
N SER A 451 11.53 21.90 -10.27
CA SER A 451 12.53 20.85 -10.07
C SER A 451 11.89 19.49 -9.77
N TYR A 452 10.84 19.44 -8.94
CA TYR A 452 10.12 18.20 -8.64
C TYR A 452 9.42 17.59 -9.87
N ARG A 453 8.80 18.43 -10.71
CA ARG A 453 8.21 17.96 -11.97
C ARG A 453 9.24 17.45 -12.96
N GLU A 454 10.40 18.08 -13.01
CA GLU A 454 11.49 17.60 -13.86
C GLU A 454 12.07 16.26 -13.38
N LEU A 455 12.09 16.00 -12.06
CA LEU A 455 12.47 14.70 -11.52
C LEU A 455 11.54 13.58 -11.97
N LEU A 456 10.28 13.86 -12.30
CA LEU A 456 9.37 12.82 -12.80
C LEU A 456 9.93 12.14 -14.05
N LYS A 457 10.70 12.84 -14.89
CA LYS A 457 11.40 12.23 -16.04
C LYS A 457 12.43 11.17 -15.61
N LEU A 458 13.07 11.35 -14.46
CA LEU A 458 13.96 10.33 -13.88
C LEU A 458 13.15 9.17 -13.32
N TYR A 459 12.04 9.43 -12.63
CA TYR A 459 11.15 8.35 -12.17
C TYR A 459 10.54 7.54 -13.32
N ASP A 460 10.20 8.19 -14.44
CA ASP A 460 9.70 7.54 -15.65
C ASP A 460 10.78 6.68 -16.34
N ALA A 461 12.05 7.12 -16.30
CA ALA A 461 13.14 6.48 -17.02
C ALA A 461 13.97 5.49 -16.17
N ALA A 462 13.95 5.60 -14.84
CA ALA A 462 14.80 4.82 -13.95
C ALA A 462 14.52 3.32 -14.11
N ALA A 463 15.58 2.57 -14.41
CA ALA A 463 15.52 1.12 -14.39
C ALA A 463 15.45 0.64 -12.93
N PRO A 464 14.69 -0.44 -12.65
CA PRO A 464 14.75 -1.05 -11.34
C PRO A 464 16.15 -1.59 -11.04
N PRO A 465 16.49 -1.77 -9.74
CA PRO A 465 17.70 -2.46 -9.35
C PRO A 465 17.81 -3.82 -10.04
N ALA A 466 19.04 -4.21 -10.39
CA ALA A 466 19.29 -5.45 -11.10
C ALA A 466 18.68 -6.66 -10.37
N GLY A 467 17.85 -7.43 -11.08
CA GLY A 467 17.18 -8.61 -10.55
C GLY A 467 15.83 -8.36 -9.85
N VAL A 468 15.49 -7.11 -9.54
CA VAL A 468 14.19 -6.77 -8.95
C VAL A 468 13.17 -6.52 -10.06
N ARG A 469 12.19 -7.41 -10.18
CA ARG A 469 11.11 -7.28 -11.17
C ARG A 469 9.79 -6.82 -10.57
N ARG A 470 9.60 -7.08 -9.28
CA ARG A 470 8.35 -6.83 -8.55
C ARG A 470 8.66 -6.33 -7.15
N VAL A 471 7.82 -5.44 -6.65
CA VAL A 471 7.83 -4.99 -5.25
C VAL A 471 6.46 -5.21 -4.66
N ALA A 472 6.43 -5.70 -3.42
CA ALA A 472 5.21 -5.92 -2.67
C ALA A 472 5.16 -4.95 -1.48
N GLY A 473 3.95 -4.64 -1.00
CA GLY A 473 3.77 -3.96 0.28
C GLY A 473 3.75 -2.44 0.27
N ARG A 474 4.04 -1.80 -0.87
CA ARG A 474 3.83 -0.35 -1.02
C ARG A 474 2.34 -0.03 -1.19
N VAL A 475 1.91 1.06 -0.54
CA VAL A 475 0.53 1.51 -0.49
C VAL A 475 0.25 2.50 -1.62
N ASN A 476 -0.79 2.24 -2.41
CA ASN A 476 -1.23 3.10 -3.49
C ASN A 476 -1.97 4.33 -2.94
N LEU A 477 -1.34 5.50 -3.03
CA LEU A 477 -1.89 6.77 -2.55
C LEU A 477 -3.20 7.19 -3.24
N ASN A 478 -3.34 6.82 -4.50
CA ASN A 478 -4.44 7.22 -5.36
C ASN A 478 -5.72 6.40 -5.07
N ALA A 479 -5.57 5.19 -4.51
CA ALA A 479 -6.69 4.26 -4.28
C ALA A 479 -6.94 3.91 -2.79
N ALA A 480 -5.94 4.01 -1.91
CA ALA A 480 -6.03 3.56 -0.52
C ALA A 480 -7.14 4.26 0.30
N SER A 481 -7.78 3.55 1.22
CA SER A 481 -8.73 4.20 2.15
C SER A 481 -8.00 5.11 3.15
N ARG A 482 -8.73 5.99 3.85
CA ARG A 482 -8.17 6.84 4.92
C ARG A 482 -7.46 6.03 6.00
N VAL A 483 -8.03 4.88 6.36
CA VAL A 483 -7.47 3.97 7.36
C VAL A 483 -6.12 3.43 6.89
N VAL A 484 -6.04 2.95 5.64
CA VAL A 484 -4.78 2.43 5.09
C VAL A 484 -3.74 3.53 4.90
N LEU A 485 -4.14 4.74 4.49
CA LEU A 485 -3.23 5.89 4.45
C LEU A 485 -2.69 6.24 5.86
N GLY A 486 -3.53 6.15 6.90
CA GLY A 486 -3.13 6.34 8.28
C GLY A 486 -2.12 5.30 8.80
N SER A 487 -2.03 4.15 8.14
CA SER A 487 -1.03 3.11 8.45
C SER A 487 0.36 3.38 7.86
N ILE A 488 0.56 4.46 7.10
CA ILE A 488 1.86 4.76 6.47
C ILE A 488 2.76 5.47 7.50
N PRO A 489 3.93 4.89 7.85
CA PRO A 489 4.85 5.53 8.80
C PRO A 489 5.34 6.89 8.28
N GLY A 490 5.35 7.89 9.17
CA GLY A 490 5.83 9.24 8.84
C GLY A 490 4.85 10.10 8.03
N LEU A 491 3.66 9.59 7.65
CA LEU A 491 2.67 10.39 6.94
C LEU A 491 1.90 11.28 7.94
N PRO A 492 1.90 12.61 7.78
CA PRO A 492 1.17 13.48 8.68
C PRO A 492 -0.35 13.23 8.60
N ALA A 493 -1.04 13.16 9.75
CA ALA A 493 -2.50 12.94 9.76
C ALA A 493 -3.28 14.01 8.98
N ALA A 494 -2.79 15.26 8.97
CA ALA A 494 -3.35 16.36 8.19
C ALA A 494 -3.16 16.20 6.66
N ALA A 495 -2.21 15.38 6.22
CA ALA A 495 -1.98 15.07 4.81
C ALA A 495 -3.06 14.14 4.26
N VAL A 496 -3.56 13.18 5.04
CA VAL A 496 -4.53 12.17 4.60
C VAL A 496 -5.77 12.80 3.96
N GLY A 497 -6.36 13.80 4.61
CA GLY A 497 -7.53 14.50 4.08
C GLY A 497 -7.24 15.22 2.75
N LYS A 498 -6.04 15.83 2.62
CA LYS A 498 -5.61 16.49 1.38
C LYS A 498 -5.42 15.49 0.25
N ILE A 499 -4.79 14.34 0.54
CA ILE A 499 -4.56 13.26 -0.43
C ILE A 499 -5.91 12.79 -0.99
N VAL A 500 -6.83 12.40 -0.12
CA VAL A 500 -8.15 11.89 -0.52
C VAL A 500 -8.93 12.92 -1.34
N SER A 501 -8.84 14.21 -0.99
CA SER A 501 -9.57 15.27 -1.70
C SER A 501 -9.02 15.64 -3.08
N ARG A 502 -7.74 15.36 -3.35
CA ARG A 502 -7.04 15.82 -4.56
C ARG A 502 -6.68 14.70 -5.52
N ARG A 503 -6.63 13.46 -5.03
CA ARG A 503 -6.24 12.30 -5.84
C ARG A 503 -7.25 11.99 -6.94
N GLU A 504 -6.74 11.53 -8.06
CA GLU A 504 -7.47 10.85 -9.12
C GLU A 504 -7.26 9.34 -8.92
N VAL A 505 -8.33 8.56 -8.82
CA VAL A 505 -8.22 7.11 -8.52
C VAL A 505 -7.48 6.34 -9.61
N GLU A 506 -7.70 6.73 -10.87
CA GLU A 506 -7.05 6.13 -12.04
C GLU A 506 -6.49 7.26 -12.93
N PRO A 507 -5.31 7.80 -12.58
CA PRO A 507 -4.72 8.93 -13.28
C PRO A 507 -4.25 8.56 -14.70
N ASP A 508 -4.33 9.50 -15.64
CA ASP A 508 -3.67 9.35 -16.95
C ASP A 508 -2.14 9.37 -16.79
N LEU A 509 -1.52 8.21 -17.01
CA LEU A 509 -0.08 8.01 -16.85
C LEU A 509 0.79 8.89 -17.77
N ASN A 510 0.23 9.51 -18.80
CA ASN A 510 1.01 10.35 -19.73
C ASN A 510 0.95 11.85 -19.41
N GLY A 511 -0.02 12.29 -18.59
CA GLY A 511 -0.35 13.72 -18.46
C GLY A 511 -0.35 14.27 -17.04
N THR A 512 -0.47 13.42 -16.02
CA THR A 512 -0.64 13.86 -14.63
C THR A 512 0.61 13.68 -13.78
N ASP A 513 0.79 14.58 -12.82
CA ASP A 513 1.83 14.48 -11.79
C ASP A 513 1.57 13.27 -10.87
N GLN A 514 0.30 12.85 -10.72
CA GLN A 514 -0.13 11.76 -9.82
C GLN A 514 0.23 10.35 -10.29
N ARG A 515 0.89 10.23 -11.45
CA ARG A 515 1.46 8.95 -11.93
C ARG A 515 2.61 8.44 -11.06
N HIS A 516 3.23 9.31 -10.25
CA HIS A 516 4.28 8.96 -9.28
C HIS A 516 3.93 9.50 -7.90
N PRO A 517 4.32 8.83 -6.80
CA PRO A 517 3.99 9.26 -5.44
C PRO A 517 4.57 10.64 -5.05
N VAL A 518 5.55 11.13 -5.80
CA VAL A 518 6.16 12.47 -5.62
C VAL A 518 5.16 13.61 -5.84
N TRP A 519 3.97 13.34 -6.39
CA TRP A 519 2.91 14.35 -6.50
C TRP A 519 2.55 15.00 -5.15
N LEU A 520 2.70 14.29 -4.03
CA LEU A 520 2.52 14.85 -2.69
C LEU A 520 3.46 16.03 -2.41
N LEU A 521 4.70 15.92 -2.90
CA LEU A 521 5.72 16.97 -2.76
C LEU A 521 5.46 18.12 -3.73
N ILE A 522 5.06 17.82 -4.98
CA ILE A 522 4.71 18.82 -6.01
C ILE A 522 3.55 19.70 -5.54
N GLU A 523 2.56 19.12 -4.88
CA GLU A 523 1.39 19.82 -4.37
C GLU A 523 1.57 20.47 -2.98
N GLY A 524 2.77 20.34 -2.40
CA GLY A 524 3.08 20.88 -1.06
C GLY A 524 2.25 20.24 0.06
N ILE A 525 1.86 18.97 -0.10
CA ILE A 525 1.18 18.18 0.94
C ILE A 525 2.19 17.73 2.00
N VAL A 526 3.40 17.36 1.57
CA VAL A 526 4.52 16.94 2.40
C VAL A 526 5.79 17.71 2.05
N THR A 527 6.74 17.75 2.98
CA THR A 527 8.09 18.31 2.79
C THR A 527 9.02 17.30 2.11
N ILE A 528 10.18 17.76 1.63
CA ILE A 528 11.20 16.88 1.01
C ILE A 528 11.71 15.81 1.98
N ASP A 529 11.90 16.17 3.26
CA ASP A 529 12.42 15.25 4.26
C ASP A 529 11.39 14.19 4.65
N GLU A 530 10.11 14.57 4.74
CA GLU A 530 9.00 13.61 4.90
C GLU A 530 8.90 12.70 3.67
N MET A 531 8.97 13.25 2.45
CA MET A 531 8.87 12.47 1.22
C MET A 531 9.98 11.42 1.09
N ARG A 532 11.22 11.75 1.49
CA ARG A 532 12.35 10.79 1.52
C ARG A 532 12.08 9.59 2.42
N GLN A 533 11.35 9.79 3.52
CA GLN A 533 10.97 8.68 4.42
C GLN A 533 9.79 7.89 3.87
N LEU A 534 8.85 8.57 3.20
CA LEU A 534 7.62 7.97 2.68
C LEU A 534 7.84 7.09 1.46
N GLU A 535 8.80 7.43 0.58
CA GLU A 535 8.98 6.80 -0.74
C GLU A 535 9.04 5.26 -0.71
N ARG A 536 9.62 4.68 0.35
CA ARG A 536 9.72 3.22 0.48
C ARG A 536 8.38 2.53 0.76
N TYR A 537 7.40 3.24 1.30
CA TYR A 537 6.10 2.69 1.70
C TYR A 537 4.99 3.00 0.71
N VAL A 538 5.21 3.91 -0.25
CA VAL A 538 4.13 4.45 -1.11
C VAL A 538 4.37 4.15 -2.58
N THR A 539 3.27 4.01 -3.31
CA THR A 539 3.23 3.91 -4.77
C THR A 539 2.01 4.66 -5.30
N SER A 540 1.97 4.88 -6.60
CA SER A 540 0.82 5.36 -7.37
C SER A 540 0.24 4.24 -8.25
N GLY A 541 0.92 3.10 -8.31
CA GLY A 541 0.59 1.95 -9.16
C GLY A 541 0.07 0.75 -8.37
N GLY A 542 0.35 -0.44 -8.89
CA GLY A 542 -0.14 -1.71 -8.38
C GLY A 542 -0.70 -2.54 -9.52
N ASP A 543 -0.34 -3.80 -9.51
CA ASP A 543 -0.59 -4.75 -10.59
C ASP A 543 -1.34 -5.99 -10.09
N ALA A 544 -1.82 -5.99 -8.85
CA ALA A 544 -2.79 -6.94 -8.35
C ALA A 544 -4.12 -6.24 -8.11
N PHE A 545 -5.21 -6.87 -8.53
CA PHE A 545 -6.55 -6.31 -8.45
C PHE A 545 -7.54 -7.37 -7.98
N SER A 546 -8.51 -6.96 -7.18
CA SER A 546 -9.58 -7.81 -6.67
C SER A 546 -10.97 -7.31 -7.06
N GLY A 547 -11.94 -8.21 -6.97
CA GLY A 547 -13.34 -7.91 -7.15
C GLY A 547 -14.20 -9.12 -6.82
N GLN A 548 -15.52 -8.94 -6.91
CA GLN A 548 -16.48 -10.03 -6.91
C GLN A 548 -17.17 -10.10 -8.27
N ALA A 549 -17.17 -11.27 -8.90
CA ALA A 549 -17.96 -11.56 -10.08
C ALA A 549 -19.29 -12.18 -9.65
N VAL A 550 -20.39 -11.61 -10.11
CA VAL A 550 -21.74 -12.08 -9.83
C VAL A 550 -22.36 -12.56 -11.14
N GLY A 551 -22.58 -13.87 -11.25
CA GLY A 551 -23.27 -14.50 -12.38
C GLY A 551 -24.75 -14.69 -12.07
N PHE A 552 -25.64 -14.28 -12.96
CA PHE A 552 -27.08 -14.29 -12.70
C PHE A 552 -27.90 -14.32 -14.01
N PHE A 553 -29.19 -14.59 -13.90
CA PHE A 553 -30.15 -14.49 -15.00
C PHE A 553 -31.06 -13.27 -14.83
N ASP A 554 -31.58 -12.71 -15.93
CA ASP A 554 -32.50 -11.55 -15.86
C ASP A 554 -33.73 -11.85 -15.00
N ALA A 555 -34.21 -13.10 -15.05
CA ALA A 555 -35.31 -13.57 -14.21
C ALA A 555 -35.00 -14.85 -13.41
N GLY A 556 -35.56 -14.90 -12.19
CA GLY A 556 -35.47 -16.04 -11.28
C GLY A 556 -34.45 -15.87 -10.14
N PRO A 557 -34.35 -16.88 -9.26
CA PRO A 557 -33.56 -16.78 -8.03
C PRO A 557 -32.09 -17.21 -8.20
N ALA A 558 -31.74 -17.86 -9.32
CA ALA A 558 -30.41 -18.43 -9.51
C ALA A 558 -29.36 -17.33 -9.72
N ALA A 559 -28.35 -17.33 -8.86
CA ALA A 559 -27.18 -16.46 -8.94
C ALA A 559 -26.00 -17.17 -8.26
N ALA A 560 -24.78 -16.81 -8.66
CA ALA A 560 -23.55 -17.23 -8.02
C ALA A 560 -22.63 -16.04 -7.83
N ARG A 561 -21.81 -16.08 -6.79
CA ARG A 561 -20.85 -15.02 -6.46
C ARG A 561 -19.46 -15.62 -6.30
N GLN A 562 -18.46 -14.99 -6.92
CA GLN A 562 -17.08 -15.40 -6.80
C GLN A 562 -16.22 -14.19 -6.44
N GLU A 563 -15.51 -14.27 -5.33
CA GLU A 563 -14.42 -13.33 -5.04
C GLU A 563 -13.17 -13.78 -5.77
N PHE A 564 -12.42 -12.85 -6.33
CA PHE A 564 -11.19 -13.16 -7.03
C PHE A 564 -10.13 -12.09 -6.86
N VAL A 565 -8.88 -12.50 -7.06
CA VAL A 565 -7.70 -11.62 -7.19
C VAL A 565 -6.93 -12.02 -8.44
N VAL A 566 -6.64 -11.07 -9.32
CA VAL A 566 -5.80 -11.24 -10.51
C VAL A 566 -4.51 -10.46 -10.34
N ASP A 567 -3.39 -11.11 -10.64
CA ASP A 567 -2.06 -10.51 -10.65
C ASP A 567 -1.59 -10.36 -12.11
N ARG A 568 -1.41 -9.11 -12.54
CA ARG A 568 -0.89 -8.72 -13.86
C ARG A 568 0.55 -8.22 -13.85
N SER A 569 1.29 -8.39 -12.74
CA SER A 569 2.70 -7.97 -12.66
C SER A 569 3.68 -8.92 -13.39
N GLY A 570 3.15 -9.94 -14.08
CA GLY A 570 3.91 -10.93 -14.85
C GLY A 570 3.80 -10.69 -16.35
N THR A 571 4.26 -11.64 -17.15
CA THR A 571 4.07 -11.56 -18.61
C THR A 571 2.61 -11.75 -19.03
N THR A 572 1.84 -12.48 -18.23
CA THR A 572 0.41 -12.72 -18.46
C THR A 572 -0.34 -12.57 -17.15
N PRO A 573 -1.54 -11.97 -17.14
CA PRO A 573 -2.38 -11.93 -15.95
C PRO A 573 -2.82 -13.32 -15.54
N HIS A 574 -2.71 -13.65 -14.25
CA HIS A 574 -3.15 -14.92 -13.68
C HIS A 574 -3.98 -14.72 -12.41
N VAL A 575 -4.94 -15.61 -12.19
CA VAL A 575 -5.78 -15.62 -11.00
C VAL A 575 -4.95 -16.15 -9.82
N ARG A 576 -4.83 -15.36 -8.75
CA ARG A 576 -4.14 -15.71 -7.50
C ARG A 576 -5.07 -16.37 -6.49
N LEU A 577 -6.30 -15.88 -6.43
CA LEU A 577 -7.33 -16.32 -5.50
C LEU A 577 -8.66 -16.34 -6.25
N GLN A 578 -9.45 -17.38 -6.02
CA GLN A 578 -10.84 -17.46 -6.47
C GLN A 578 -11.64 -18.25 -5.42
N ARG A 579 -12.67 -17.63 -4.85
CA ARG A 579 -13.47 -18.19 -3.76
C ARG A 579 -14.95 -18.10 -4.11
N ASP A 580 -15.68 -19.20 -3.91
CA ASP A 580 -17.13 -19.21 -4.06
C ASP A 580 -17.80 -18.60 -2.82
N LEU A 581 -18.54 -17.50 -3.05
CA LEU A 581 -19.34 -16.80 -2.03
C LEU A 581 -20.84 -17.13 -2.16
N SER A 582 -21.22 -17.99 -3.11
CA SER A 582 -22.62 -18.42 -3.31
C SER A 582 -23.25 -19.08 -2.07
N PRO A 583 -22.51 -19.84 -1.23
CA PRO A 583 -23.05 -20.36 0.03
C PRO A 583 -23.50 -19.29 1.04
N LEU A 584 -22.95 -18.07 0.94
CA LEU A 584 -23.34 -16.93 1.77
C LEU A 584 -24.64 -16.26 1.27
N GLY A 585 -25.27 -16.80 0.23
CA GLY A 585 -26.51 -16.31 -0.36
C GLY A 585 -26.29 -15.47 -1.61
N ARG A 586 -27.39 -14.93 -2.13
CA ARG A 586 -27.44 -14.20 -3.40
C ARG A 586 -26.76 -12.82 -3.34
N GLY A 587 -26.84 -12.14 -2.21
CA GLY A 587 -26.23 -10.81 -1.97
C GLY A 587 -26.89 -9.63 -2.71
N TYR A 588 -27.30 -9.80 -3.98
CA TYR A 588 -27.71 -8.70 -4.86
C TYR A 588 -29.02 -8.96 -5.60
N SER A 589 -29.83 -7.93 -5.79
CA SER A 589 -30.99 -7.96 -6.70
C SER A 589 -30.54 -7.77 -8.15
N THR A 590 -31.30 -8.28 -9.12
CA THR A 590 -31.02 -8.06 -10.56
C THR A 590 -30.99 -6.57 -10.92
N LEU A 591 -31.90 -5.77 -10.31
CA LEU A 591 -31.94 -4.33 -10.47
C LEU A 591 -30.63 -3.67 -10.01
N SER A 592 -30.12 -4.08 -8.83
CA SER A 592 -28.86 -3.56 -8.29
C SER A 592 -27.64 -3.92 -9.15
N LEU A 593 -27.74 -4.99 -9.95
CA LEU A 593 -26.70 -5.43 -10.87
C LEU A 593 -26.81 -4.83 -12.28
N GLY A 594 -27.83 -4.00 -12.55
CA GLY A 594 -27.99 -3.24 -13.80
C GLY A 594 -29.02 -3.79 -14.78
N VAL A 595 -29.85 -4.77 -14.40
CA VAL A 595 -30.97 -5.20 -15.24
C VAL A 595 -32.17 -4.32 -14.93
N GLU A 596 -32.52 -3.44 -15.87
CA GLU A 596 -33.80 -2.74 -15.84
C GLU A 596 -34.91 -3.79 -15.97
N SER A 597 -35.85 -3.80 -15.02
CA SER A 597 -37.00 -4.69 -15.12
C SER A 597 -37.78 -4.37 -16.38
N SER A 598 -37.97 -5.36 -17.25
CA SER A 598 -38.91 -5.31 -18.37
C SER A 598 -40.38 -5.17 -17.92
N ASP A 599 -40.65 -5.28 -16.62
CA ASP A 599 -41.96 -5.05 -16.01
C ASP A 599 -41.88 -4.02 -14.86
N ALA A 600 -42.20 -2.76 -15.16
CA ALA A 600 -42.92 -1.89 -14.24
C ALA A 600 -44.43 -2.05 -14.54
N PRO A 601 -45.32 -2.02 -13.52
CA PRO A 601 -46.67 -2.59 -13.56
C PRO A 601 -47.60 -2.12 -14.69
#